data_AF-A0A354I472-F1
#
_entry.id   AF-A0A354I472-F1
#
_cell.length_a   1.000
_cell.length_b   1.000
_cell.length_c   1.000
_cell.angle_alpha   90.00
_cell.angle_beta   90.00
_cell.angle_gamma   90.00
#
_symmetry.space_group_name_H-M   'P 1'
#
loop_
_entity.id
_entity.type
_entity.pdbx_description
1 polymer ?
#
loop_
_entity_poly.entity_id
_entity_poly.type
_entity_poly.pdbx_seq_one_letter_code
_entity_poly.pdbx_strand_id
1 'polypeptide(L)'
;MMCSVYTTTGKNKVLGEAAMSKQEYFKNALSDFTFEAASGAAIRHLADLGYTAKQIAERLTYPAPYERVQRAVWEHLVDTGVLLLKEPGSEVQKRQVTYVKEYGKYGRASLRQIVLADDGKELPCWKKYCFQENNKEDFSAFLVERCMKSGEEFSYAACDFGLRLKKEPKKFMDALQVLDHRQQDYILGLPWEEKIVYHRLNLRMRDIVICLHENGWECEACYFGGQ
;
A
#
# COMPACT_ATOMS: atom_id res chain seq x y z
N MET A 1 21.33 32.10 -59.98
CA MET A 1 19.93 32.09 -59.52
C MET A 1 19.64 30.67 -59.02
N MET A 2 19.83 30.39 -57.74
CA MET A 2 19.54 29.09 -57.13
C MET A 2 18.47 29.30 -56.07
N CYS A 3 17.25 28.81 -56.33
CA CYS A 3 16.15 28.81 -55.37
C CYS A 3 16.29 27.55 -54.50
N SER A 4 16.58 27.74 -53.21
CA SER A 4 16.63 26.68 -52.22
C SER A 4 15.21 26.38 -51.72
N VAL A 5 14.74 25.16 -51.97
CA VAL A 5 13.48 24.61 -51.47
C VAL A 5 13.75 24.05 -50.07
N TYR A 6 13.31 24.74 -49.02
CA TYR A 6 13.29 24.17 -47.67
C TYR A 6 12.02 23.35 -47.47
N THR A 7 12.21 22.08 -47.16
CA THR A 7 11.16 21.09 -46.84
C THR A 7 10.66 21.28 -45.41
N THR A 8 9.35 21.54 -45.27
CA THR A 8 8.66 21.70 -43.99
C THR A 8 8.18 20.35 -43.45
N THR A 9 9.07 19.48 -42.98
CA THR A 9 8.69 18.11 -42.52
C THR A 9 8.84 17.89 -41.01
N GLY A 10 9.24 18.90 -40.23
CA GLY A 10 9.57 18.74 -38.80
C GLY A 10 8.50 19.14 -37.77
N LYS A 11 7.54 20.02 -38.10
CA LYS A 11 6.61 20.59 -37.10
C LYS A 11 5.31 19.81 -36.87
N ASN A 12 4.89 18.98 -37.81
CA ASN A 12 3.61 18.24 -37.71
C ASN A 12 3.68 16.98 -36.82
N LYS A 13 4.89 16.43 -36.59
CA LYS A 13 5.04 15.21 -35.79
C LYS A 13 4.83 15.45 -34.29
N VAL A 14 5.37 16.55 -33.77
CA VAL A 14 5.33 16.90 -32.32
C VAL A 14 3.93 17.34 -31.87
N LEU A 15 3.18 18.02 -32.74
CA LEU A 15 1.78 18.42 -32.46
C LEU A 15 0.83 17.22 -32.44
N GLY A 16 1.08 16.18 -33.26
CA GLY A 16 0.31 14.94 -33.26
C GLY A 16 0.49 14.11 -31.98
N GLU A 17 1.73 13.98 -31.51
CA GLU A 17 2.06 13.23 -30.28
C GLU A 17 1.46 13.87 -29.02
N ALA A 18 1.50 15.21 -28.90
CA ALA A 18 0.90 15.92 -27.76
C ALA A 18 -0.64 15.91 -27.76
N ALA A 19 -1.27 15.80 -28.93
CA ALA A 19 -2.73 15.67 -29.04
C ALA A 19 -3.18 14.23 -28.71
N MET A 20 -2.43 13.22 -29.16
CA MET A 20 -2.69 11.81 -28.83
C MET A 20 -2.54 11.55 -27.32
N SER A 21 -1.49 12.08 -26.68
CA SER A 21 -1.29 11.90 -25.23
C SER A 21 -2.40 12.55 -24.39
N LYS A 22 -2.94 13.69 -24.82
CA LYS A 22 -4.09 14.34 -24.16
C LYS A 22 -5.37 13.52 -24.28
N GLN A 23 -5.61 12.91 -25.43
CA GLN A 23 -6.78 12.04 -25.64
C GLN A 23 -6.70 10.77 -24.79
N GLU A 24 -5.52 10.15 -24.70
CA GLU A 24 -5.28 9.00 -23.82
C GLU A 24 -5.45 9.36 -22.35
N TYR A 25 -4.88 10.49 -21.91
CA TYR A 25 -5.06 10.99 -20.55
C TYR A 25 -6.54 11.16 -20.20
N PHE A 26 -7.33 11.80 -21.06
CA PHE A 26 -8.76 11.99 -20.82
C PHE A 26 -9.52 10.66 -20.77
N LYS A 27 -9.24 9.73 -21.70
CA LYS A 27 -9.85 8.40 -21.70
C LYS A 27 -9.54 7.63 -20.42
N ASN A 28 -8.30 7.70 -19.94
CA ASN A 28 -7.88 7.06 -18.69
C ASN A 28 -8.58 7.69 -17.49
N ALA A 29 -8.58 9.02 -17.37
CA ALA A 29 -9.26 9.73 -16.30
C ALA A 29 -10.77 9.43 -16.27
N LEU A 30 -11.42 9.36 -17.44
CA LEU A 30 -12.82 8.98 -17.53
C LEU A 30 -13.05 7.52 -17.12
N SER A 31 -12.19 6.60 -17.55
CA SER A 31 -12.22 5.18 -17.15
C SER A 31 -12.01 4.99 -15.65
N ASP A 32 -11.16 5.81 -15.03
CA ASP A 32 -10.93 5.79 -13.58
C ASP A 32 -12.13 6.35 -12.83
N PHE A 33 -12.70 7.45 -13.30
CA PHE A 33 -13.91 8.02 -12.74
C PHE A 33 -15.10 7.05 -12.81
N THR A 34 -15.35 6.43 -13.97
CA THR A 34 -16.47 5.49 -14.12
C THR A 34 -16.32 4.25 -13.24
N PHE A 35 -15.10 3.73 -13.10
CA PHE A 35 -14.81 2.61 -12.21
C PHE A 35 -15.07 2.96 -10.74
N GLU A 36 -14.58 4.12 -10.27
CA GLU A 36 -14.80 4.54 -8.88
C GLU A 36 -16.29 4.75 -8.60
N ALA A 37 -17.01 5.39 -9.53
CA ALA A 37 -18.45 5.61 -9.42
C ALA A 37 -19.27 4.32 -9.45
N ALA A 38 -18.87 3.32 -10.25
CA ALA A 38 -19.63 2.08 -10.42
C ALA A 38 -19.31 0.99 -9.38
N SER A 39 -18.08 0.94 -8.86
CA SER A 39 -17.60 -0.19 -8.07
C SER A 39 -16.74 0.17 -6.85
N GLY A 40 -16.18 1.39 -6.78
CA GLY A 40 -15.21 1.77 -5.76
C GLY A 40 -15.70 1.56 -4.32
N ALA A 41 -16.89 2.07 -3.99
CA ALA A 41 -17.47 1.90 -2.66
C ALA A 41 -17.77 0.43 -2.30
N ALA A 42 -18.21 -0.37 -3.27
CA ALA A 42 -18.50 -1.78 -3.05
C ALA A 42 -17.23 -2.59 -2.79
N ILE A 43 -16.16 -2.31 -3.54
CA ILE A 43 -14.85 -2.97 -3.35
C ILE A 43 -14.31 -2.68 -1.94
N ARG A 44 -14.32 -1.41 -1.51
CA ARG A 44 -13.85 -0.99 -0.18
C ARG A 44 -14.66 -1.65 0.93
N HIS A 45 -15.99 -1.62 0.82
CA HIS A 45 -16.86 -2.26 1.80
C HIS A 45 -16.62 -3.77 1.91
N LEU A 46 -16.50 -4.47 0.78
CA LEU A 46 -16.21 -5.90 0.79
C LEU A 46 -14.80 -6.21 1.31
N ALA A 47 -13.82 -5.35 1.06
CA ALA A 47 -12.49 -5.47 1.63
C ALA A 47 -12.52 -5.33 3.17
N ASP A 48 -13.29 -4.38 3.71
CA ASP A 48 -13.48 -4.21 5.16
C ASP A 48 -14.15 -5.43 5.81
N LEU A 49 -15.05 -6.10 5.08
CA LEU A 49 -15.65 -7.38 5.50
C LEU A 49 -14.67 -8.56 5.41
N GLY A 50 -13.45 -8.34 4.92
CA GLY A 50 -12.43 -9.36 4.76
C GLY A 50 -12.64 -10.28 3.57
N TYR A 51 -13.25 -9.83 2.47
CA TYR A 51 -13.23 -10.61 1.22
C TYR A 51 -11.86 -10.51 0.53
N THR A 52 -11.45 -11.56 -0.19
CA THR A 52 -10.24 -11.52 -1.04
C THR A 52 -10.55 -10.81 -2.37
N ALA A 53 -9.53 -10.33 -3.09
CA ALA A 53 -9.74 -9.67 -4.39
C ALA A 53 -10.54 -10.55 -5.37
N LYS A 54 -10.29 -11.87 -5.36
CA LYS A 54 -11.04 -12.87 -6.15
C LYS A 54 -12.51 -12.92 -5.74
N GLN A 55 -12.77 -13.04 -4.43
CA GLN A 55 -14.12 -13.07 -3.90
C GLN A 55 -14.89 -11.76 -4.15
N ILE A 56 -14.20 -10.63 -4.15
CA ILE A 56 -14.76 -9.32 -4.47
C ILE A 56 -15.15 -9.28 -5.95
N ALA A 57 -14.23 -9.64 -6.86
CA ALA A 57 -14.48 -9.63 -8.30
C ALA A 57 -15.70 -10.48 -8.69
N GLU A 58 -15.92 -11.61 -8.03
CA GLU A 58 -17.07 -12.50 -8.24
C GLU A 58 -18.41 -11.93 -7.72
N ARG A 59 -18.37 -10.96 -6.78
CA ARG A 59 -19.56 -10.40 -6.09
C ARG A 59 -19.98 -9.04 -6.60
N LEU A 60 -19.18 -8.38 -7.44
CA LEU A 60 -19.53 -7.08 -7.97
C LEU A 60 -20.74 -7.16 -8.89
N THR A 61 -21.71 -6.27 -8.68
CA THR A 61 -22.89 -6.12 -9.56
C THR A 61 -22.48 -5.75 -10.98
N TYR A 62 -21.41 -4.95 -11.11
CA TYR A 62 -20.82 -4.58 -12.38
C TYR A 62 -19.44 -5.24 -12.49
N PRO A 63 -19.22 -6.16 -13.45
CA PRO A 63 -17.93 -6.81 -13.63
C PRO A 63 -16.82 -5.79 -13.86
N ALA A 64 -15.75 -5.91 -13.09
CA ALA A 64 -14.54 -5.11 -13.25
C ALA A 64 -13.36 -6.01 -13.59
N PRO A 65 -12.37 -5.52 -14.36
CA PRO A 65 -11.13 -6.26 -14.59
C PRO A 65 -10.46 -6.62 -13.27
N TYR A 66 -9.99 -7.86 -13.13
CA TYR A 66 -9.44 -8.38 -11.88
C TYR A 66 -8.31 -7.49 -11.34
N GLU A 67 -7.37 -7.08 -12.19
CA GLU A 67 -6.26 -6.19 -11.81
C GLU A 67 -6.74 -4.85 -11.21
N ARG A 68 -7.86 -4.31 -11.69
CA ARG A 68 -8.44 -3.08 -11.11
C ARG A 68 -9.01 -3.32 -9.73
N VAL A 69 -9.62 -4.49 -9.50
CA VAL A 69 -10.08 -4.90 -8.17
C VAL A 69 -8.89 -5.07 -7.23
N GLN A 70 -7.83 -5.78 -7.66
CA GLN A 70 -6.62 -5.97 -6.87
C GLN A 70 -6.00 -4.63 -6.45
N ARG A 71 -5.87 -3.69 -7.39
CA ARG A 71 -5.33 -2.36 -7.14
C ARG A 71 -6.21 -1.56 -6.17
N ALA A 72 -7.52 -1.54 -6.38
CA ALA A 72 -8.44 -0.81 -5.51
C ALA A 72 -8.45 -1.37 -4.08
N VAL A 73 -8.36 -2.70 -3.91
CA VAL A 73 -8.21 -3.33 -2.59
C VAL A 73 -6.88 -2.94 -1.96
N TRP A 74 -5.77 -3.01 -2.71
CA TRP A 74 -4.45 -2.62 -2.22
C TRP A 74 -4.42 -1.16 -1.75
N GLU A 75 -4.88 -0.24 -2.58
CA GLU A 75 -4.96 1.20 -2.27
C GLU A 75 -5.78 1.42 -1.00
N HIS A 76 -6.94 0.77 -0.88
CA HIS A 76 -7.77 0.86 0.33
C HIS A 76 -7.07 0.31 1.58
N LEU A 77 -6.35 -0.81 1.48
CA LEU A 77 -5.60 -1.38 2.61
C LEU A 77 -4.42 -0.47 3.01
N VAL A 78 -3.80 0.23 2.07
CA VAL A 78 -2.78 1.24 2.36
C VAL A 78 -3.41 2.47 3.01
N ASP A 79 -4.52 2.98 2.47
CA ASP A 79 -5.20 4.18 2.96
C ASP A 79 -5.77 4.00 4.38
N THR A 80 -6.27 2.81 4.69
CA THR A 80 -6.76 2.43 6.03
C THR A 80 -5.64 2.07 7.01
N GLY A 81 -4.39 2.02 6.56
CA GLY A 81 -3.24 1.64 7.38
C GLY A 81 -3.21 0.16 7.76
N VAL A 82 -3.91 -0.72 7.02
CA VAL A 82 -3.71 -2.17 7.13
C VAL A 82 -2.36 -2.57 6.54
N LEU A 83 -1.94 -1.87 5.47
CA LEU A 83 -0.61 -1.99 4.86
C LEU A 83 0.18 -0.69 5.05
N LEU A 84 1.43 -0.81 5.46
CA LEU A 84 2.39 0.29 5.46
C LEU A 84 3.51 0.00 4.48
N LEU A 85 3.82 0.99 3.64
CA LEU A 85 4.89 0.90 2.65
C LEU A 85 6.27 1.34 3.20
N LYS A 86 6.29 1.74 4.46
CA LYS A 86 7.48 2.15 5.22
C LYS A 86 7.44 1.48 6.59
N GLU A 87 8.62 1.31 7.17
CA GLU A 87 8.77 0.69 8.48
C GLU A 87 8.02 1.47 9.56
N PRO A 88 7.24 0.79 10.43
CA PRO A 88 6.58 1.43 11.57
C PRO A 88 7.58 2.21 12.42
N GLY A 89 7.27 3.48 12.71
CA GLY A 89 8.14 4.38 13.47
C GLY A 89 9.24 5.09 12.67
N SER A 90 9.38 4.80 11.37
CA SER A 90 10.32 5.52 10.50
C SER A 90 9.80 6.84 9.94
N GLU A 91 8.55 7.20 10.25
CA GLU A 91 8.03 8.53 9.92
C GLU A 91 8.66 9.58 10.84
N VAL A 92 9.70 10.25 10.33
CA VAL A 92 10.18 11.50 10.90
C VAL A 92 9.01 12.47 10.90
N GLN A 93 8.65 13.03 12.06
CA GLN A 93 7.64 14.06 12.21
C GLN A 93 7.83 15.12 11.12
N LYS A 94 6.98 15.09 10.09
CA LYS A 94 6.92 16.18 9.13
C LYS A 94 6.25 17.32 9.87
N ARG A 95 7.04 18.28 10.37
CA ARG A 95 6.52 19.55 10.90
C ARG A 95 5.47 20.06 9.91
N GLN A 96 4.20 20.11 10.32
CA GLN A 96 3.18 20.74 9.50
C GLN A 96 3.49 22.23 9.43
N VAL A 97 3.71 22.71 8.22
CA VAL A 97 4.06 24.09 7.95
C VAL A 97 2.95 24.70 7.10
N THR A 98 2.38 25.80 7.57
CA THR A 98 1.44 26.62 6.79
C THR A 98 2.11 27.94 6.43
N TYR A 99 1.83 28.45 5.23
CA TYR A 99 2.31 29.75 4.78
C TYR A 99 1.21 30.79 4.92
N VAL A 100 1.47 31.86 5.68
CA VAL A 100 0.56 33.00 5.77
C VAL A 100 1.10 34.15 4.94
N LYS A 101 0.23 34.73 4.10
CA LYS A 101 0.56 35.89 3.28
C LYS A 101 0.43 37.16 4.11
N GLU A 102 1.54 37.85 4.31
CA GLU A 102 1.60 39.16 4.98
C GLU A 102 1.87 40.27 3.95
N TYR A 103 1.30 41.45 4.17
CA TYR A 103 1.55 42.63 3.36
C TYR A 103 2.36 43.64 4.18
N GLY A 104 3.56 43.96 3.71
CA GLY A 104 4.41 44.95 4.36
C GLY A 104 3.90 46.38 4.16
N LYS A 105 4.51 47.33 4.88
CA LYS A 105 4.21 48.78 4.88
C LYS A 105 4.17 49.49 3.51
N TYR A 106 4.56 48.81 2.42
CA TYR A 106 4.52 49.31 1.05
C TYR A 106 3.69 48.39 0.10
N GLY A 107 2.79 47.57 0.63
CA GLY A 107 1.95 46.65 -0.16
C GLY A 107 2.69 45.46 -0.77
N ARG A 108 3.98 45.27 -0.46
CA ARG A 108 4.74 44.08 -0.88
C ARG A 108 4.25 42.86 -0.11
N ALA A 109 3.82 41.82 -0.83
CA ALA A 109 3.42 40.56 -0.24
C ALA A 109 4.65 39.70 0.09
N SER A 110 4.71 39.18 1.31
CA SER A 110 5.70 38.18 1.76
C SER A 110 4.97 36.99 2.37
N LEU A 111 5.52 35.79 2.19
CA LEU A 111 5.00 34.58 2.83
C LEU A 111 5.79 34.32 4.10
N ARG A 112 5.10 34.28 5.24
CA ARG A 112 5.67 33.84 6.51
C ARG A 112 5.36 32.38 6.74
N GLN A 113 6.39 31.62 7.06
CA GLN A 113 6.25 30.23 7.48
C GLN A 113 5.75 30.19 8.93
N ILE A 114 4.63 29.52 9.18
CA ILE A 114 4.13 29.23 10.53
C ILE A 114 4.20 27.72 10.73
N VAL A 115 4.93 27.31 11.76
CA VAL A 115 4.93 25.93 12.24
C VAL A 115 3.64 25.77 13.02
N LEU A 116 2.74 24.89 12.56
CA LEU A 116 1.59 24.49 13.37
C LEU A 116 2.13 23.73 14.58
N ALA A 117 1.63 24.05 15.78
CA ALA A 117 1.95 23.29 16.96
C ALA A 117 1.56 21.83 16.69
N ASP A 118 2.55 20.94 16.81
CA ASP A 118 2.35 19.49 16.80
C ASP A 118 1.24 19.19 17.80
N ASP A 119 0.21 18.45 17.38
CA ASP A 119 -1.01 18.20 18.17
C ASP A 119 -0.76 17.28 19.38
N GLY A 120 0.49 17.19 19.84
CA GLY A 120 0.89 16.50 21.06
C GLY A 120 0.60 15.00 21.03
N LYS A 121 0.25 14.43 19.86
CA LYS A 121 0.18 12.99 19.69
C LYS A 121 1.60 12.47 19.63
N GLU A 122 2.15 12.18 20.81
CA GLU A 122 3.37 11.39 20.94
C GLU A 122 3.24 10.17 20.03
N LEU A 123 4.12 10.08 19.03
CA LEU A 123 4.18 8.91 18.17
C LEU A 123 4.41 7.69 19.07
N PRO A 124 3.65 6.60 18.90
CA PRO A 124 3.84 5.42 19.71
C PRO A 124 5.30 4.97 19.61
N CYS A 125 5.94 4.68 20.74
CA CYS A 125 7.28 4.13 20.71
C CYS A 125 7.19 2.73 20.07
N TRP A 126 7.89 2.52 18.95
CA TRP A 126 7.85 1.26 18.21
C TRP A 126 8.98 0.35 18.67
N LYS A 127 8.64 -0.89 19.04
CA LYS A 127 9.62 -1.93 19.36
C LYS A 127 9.61 -3.00 18.27
N LYS A 128 10.79 -3.27 17.72
CA LYS A 128 11.05 -4.31 16.72
C LYS A 128 11.46 -5.62 17.42
N TYR A 129 10.88 -6.72 16.98
CA TYR A 129 11.20 -8.08 17.43
C TYR A 129 11.57 -8.93 16.23
N CYS A 130 12.80 -9.43 16.21
CA CYS A 130 13.27 -10.41 15.23
C CYS A 130 13.20 -11.80 15.84
N PHE A 131 12.72 -12.79 15.09
CA PHE A 131 12.59 -14.16 15.55
C PHE A 131 13.69 -15.01 14.91
N GLN A 132 14.36 -15.83 15.70
CA GLN A 132 15.31 -16.83 15.23
C GLN A 132 14.80 -18.22 15.61
N GLU A 133 15.10 -19.23 14.78
CA GLU A 133 14.48 -20.55 14.60
C GLU A 133 14.14 -21.42 15.84
N ASN A 134 14.48 -21.02 17.06
CA ASN A 134 14.59 -21.93 18.21
C ASN A 134 13.42 -21.93 19.21
N ASN A 135 12.28 -21.26 18.97
CA ASN A 135 11.14 -21.30 19.91
C ASN A 135 9.77 -21.32 19.22
N LYS A 136 9.49 -22.38 18.45
CA LYS A 136 8.24 -22.52 17.66
C LYS A 136 6.97 -22.55 18.51
N GLU A 137 7.00 -23.18 19.69
CA GLU A 137 5.81 -23.29 20.57
C GLU A 137 5.47 -21.97 21.27
N ASP A 138 6.39 -21.01 21.34
CA ASP A 138 6.20 -19.71 22.00
C ASP A 138 5.79 -18.60 21.01
N PHE A 139 5.99 -18.79 19.71
CA PHE A 139 5.77 -17.73 18.72
C PHE A 139 4.30 -17.29 18.62
N SER A 140 3.37 -18.26 18.58
CA SER A 140 1.93 -17.96 18.50
C SER A 140 1.44 -17.27 19.78
N ALA A 141 1.81 -17.80 20.95
CA ALA A 141 1.51 -17.22 22.25
C ALA A 141 2.06 -15.79 22.38
N PHE A 142 3.32 -15.59 21.97
CA PHE A 142 3.96 -14.29 21.92
C PHE A 142 3.18 -13.30 21.06
N LEU A 143 2.83 -13.66 19.83
CA LEU A 143 2.11 -12.75 18.92
C LEU A 143 0.75 -12.36 19.50
N VAL A 144 0.00 -13.33 20.04
CA VAL A 144 -1.30 -13.07 20.66
C VAL A 144 -1.16 -12.12 21.84
N GLU A 145 -0.23 -12.40 22.76
CA GLU A 145 0.01 -11.56 23.94
C GLU A 145 0.39 -10.12 23.56
N ARG A 146 1.32 -9.97 22.59
CA ARG A 146 1.76 -8.64 22.16
C ARG A 146 0.67 -7.87 21.43
N CYS A 147 -0.10 -8.52 20.55
CA CYS A 147 -1.22 -7.88 19.88
C CYS A 147 -2.31 -7.43 20.87
N MET A 148 -2.55 -8.20 21.95
CA MET A 148 -3.47 -7.80 23.00
C MET A 148 -2.99 -6.57 23.78
N LYS A 149 -1.69 -6.50 24.09
CA LYS A 149 -1.10 -5.38 24.84
C LYS A 149 -0.99 -4.09 24.02
N SER A 150 -0.54 -4.19 22.78
CA SER A 150 -0.35 -3.03 21.90
C SER A 150 -1.61 -2.62 21.16
N GLY A 151 -2.59 -3.52 21.01
CA GLY A 151 -3.73 -3.32 20.12
C GLY A 151 -3.36 -3.58 18.66
N GLU A 152 -4.36 -3.98 17.87
CA GLU A 152 -4.17 -4.37 16.47
C GLU A 152 -3.63 -3.21 15.61
N GLU A 153 -4.13 -1.99 15.83
CA GLU A 153 -3.73 -0.76 15.13
C GLU A 153 -2.23 -0.43 15.26
N PHE A 154 -1.57 -0.93 16.31
CA PHE A 154 -0.16 -0.71 16.61
C PHE A 154 0.67 -1.99 16.52
N SER A 155 0.18 -3.01 15.81
CA SER A 155 0.86 -4.31 15.67
C SER A 155 1.05 -4.64 14.20
N TYR A 156 2.28 -4.79 13.72
CA TYR A 156 2.60 -5.06 12.31
C TYR A 156 3.63 -6.18 12.15
N ALA A 157 3.53 -6.95 11.08
CA ALA A 157 4.54 -7.90 10.63
C ALA A 157 5.19 -7.42 9.34
N ALA A 158 6.51 -7.59 9.23
CA ALA A 158 7.23 -7.39 7.98
C ALA A 158 6.94 -8.58 7.04
N CYS A 159 6.40 -8.27 5.87
CA CYS A 159 6.08 -9.23 4.83
C CYS A 159 6.99 -8.99 3.61
N ASP A 160 7.80 -9.99 3.27
CA ASP A 160 8.70 -10.00 2.11
C ASP A 160 8.08 -10.69 0.88
N PHE A 161 6.75 -10.87 0.87
CA PHE A 161 6.04 -11.66 -0.15
C PHE A 161 6.33 -11.22 -1.59
N GLY A 162 6.34 -9.91 -1.87
CA GLY A 162 6.64 -9.40 -3.21
C GLY A 162 8.09 -9.68 -3.65
N LEU A 163 9.05 -9.62 -2.73
CA LEU A 163 10.44 -10.00 -3.00
C LEU A 163 10.55 -11.50 -3.34
N ARG A 164 9.78 -12.34 -2.64
CA ARG A 164 9.81 -13.81 -2.78
C ARG A 164 9.10 -14.29 -4.04
N LEU A 165 7.95 -13.70 -4.36
CA LEU A 165 7.25 -13.91 -5.62
C LEU A 165 8.17 -13.64 -6.82
N LYS A 166 9.04 -12.63 -6.72
CA LYS A 166 10.02 -12.34 -7.77
C LYS A 166 11.23 -13.26 -7.77
N LYS A 167 11.87 -13.49 -6.62
CA LYS A 167 13.15 -14.22 -6.52
C LYS A 167 12.98 -15.73 -6.63
N GLU A 168 11.99 -16.30 -5.92
CA GLU A 168 11.83 -17.74 -5.75
C GLU A 168 10.33 -18.14 -5.81
N PRO A 169 9.63 -17.88 -6.94
CA PRO A 169 8.18 -18.06 -7.01
C PRO A 169 7.72 -19.48 -6.67
N LYS A 170 8.42 -20.51 -7.17
CA LYS A 170 8.04 -21.91 -6.90
C LYS A 170 8.11 -22.26 -5.42
N LYS A 171 9.24 -21.94 -4.77
CA LYS A 171 9.44 -22.19 -3.34
C LYS A 171 8.42 -21.42 -2.50
N PHE A 172 8.09 -20.21 -2.89
CA PHE A 172 7.05 -19.43 -2.21
C PHE A 172 5.67 -20.07 -2.37
N MET A 173 5.30 -20.49 -3.58
CA MET A 173 4.04 -21.19 -3.82
C MET A 173 3.94 -22.49 -3.02
N ASP A 174 5.03 -23.25 -2.90
CA ASP A 174 5.09 -24.46 -2.08
C ASP A 174 4.90 -24.13 -0.59
N ALA A 175 5.52 -23.05 -0.11
CA ALA A 175 5.33 -22.57 1.27
C ALA A 175 3.88 -22.14 1.55
N LEU A 176 3.19 -21.55 0.56
CA LEU A 176 1.78 -21.15 0.71
C LEU A 176 0.81 -22.34 0.80
N GLN A 177 1.21 -23.56 0.42
CA GLN A 177 0.33 -24.73 0.48
C GLN A 177 -0.10 -25.10 1.90
N VAL A 178 0.63 -24.65 2.92
CA VAL A 178 0.29 -24.86 4.34
C VAL A 178 -0.88 -23.98 4.80
N LEU A 179 -1.17 -22.91 4.04
CA LEU A 179 -2.26 -21.98 4.33
C LEU A 179 -3.58 -22.48 3.74
N ASP A 180 -4.70 -22.04 4.31
CA ASP A 180 -6.00 -22.34 3.72
C ASP A 180 -6.21 -21.59 2.37
N HIS A 181 -7.17 -22.04 1.57
CA HIS A 181 -7.43 -21.46 0.25
C HIS A 181 -7.75 -19.95 0.30
N ARG A 182 -8.42 -19.46 1.34
CA ARG A 182 -8.74 -18.02 1.46
C ARG A 182 -7.51 -17.19 1.81
N GLN A 183 -6.62 -17.73 2.64
CA GLN A 183 -5.33 -17.10 2.96
C GLN A 183 -4.41 -17.06 1.74
N GLN A 184 -4.34 -18.15 0.96
CA GLN A 184 -3.61 -18.18 -0.31
C GLN A 184 -4.17 -17.15 -1.30
N ASP A 185 -5.49 -17.14 -1.51
CA ASP A 185 -6.18 -16.16 -2.37
C ASP A 185 -5.94 -14.72 -1.91
N TYR A 186 -5.84 -14.48 -0.59
CA TYR A 186 -5.56 -13.16 -0.05
C TYR A 186 -4.15 -12.69 -0.43
N ILE A 187 -3.14 -13.53 -0.20
CA ILE A 187 -1.74 -13.17 -0.48
C ILE A 187 -1.55 -13.02 -2.00
N LEU A 188 -1.97 -14.00 -2.79
CA LEU A 188 -1.78 -14.01 -4.25
C LEU A 188 -2.68 -13.00 -4.96
N GLY A 189 -3.79 -12.60 -4.32
CA GLY A 189 -4.72 -11.61 -4.84
C GLY A 189 -4.26 -10.17 -4.67
N LEU A 190 -3.20 -9.89 -3.92
CA LEU A 190 -2.70 -8.53 -3.71
C LEU A 190 -1.46 -8.24 -4.57
N PRO A 191 -1.33 -7.03 -5.14
CA PRO A 191 -0.20 -6.63 -5.97
C PRO A 191 1.00 -6.21 -5.09
N TRP A 192 1.62 -7.18 -4.40
CA TRP A 192 2.77 -6.91 -3.53
C TRP A 192 3.91 -6.26 -4.29
N GLU A 193 4.38 -5.12 -3.79
CA GLU A 193 5.56 -4.43 -4.32
C GLU A 193 6.83 -5.27 -4.09
N GLU A 194 7.85 -5.08 -4.93
CA GLU A 194 9.16 -5.75 -4.83
C GLU A 194 10.02 -5.19 -3.68
N LYS A 195 9.43 -5.03 -2.50
CA LYS A 195 10.04 -4.51 -1.27
C LYS A 195 9.34 -5.13 -0.05
N ILE A 196 9.88 -4.89 1.13
CA ILE A 196 9.20 -5.24 2.39
C ILE A 196 8.00 -4.33 2.57
N VAL A 197 6.84 -4.94 2.81
CA VAL A 197 5.59 -4.25 3.14
C VAL A 197 5.17 -4.70 4.53
N TYR A 198 4.71 -3.77 5.36
CA TYR A 198 4.36 -4.06 6.74
C TYR A 198 2.86 -4.23 6.83
N HIS A 199 2.40 -5.41 7.21
CA HIS A 199 0.98 -5.71 7.31
C HIS A 199 0.55 -5.73 8.76
N ARG A 200 -0.58 -5.08 9.06
CA ARG A 200 -1.18 -5.11 10.40
C ARG A 200 -1.44 -6.55 10.84
N LEU A 201 -1.12 -6.88 12.08
CA LEU A 201 -1.35 -8.19 12.68
C LEU A 201 -2.83 -8.37 13.07
N ASN A 202 -3.73 -8.24 12.08
CA ASN A 202 -5.13 -8.60 12.21
C ASN A 202 -5.30 -10.12 12.32
N LEU A 203 -6.51 -10.60 12.61
CA LEU A 203 -6.77 -12.04 12.78
C LEU A 203 -6.21 -12.87 11.61
N ARG A 204 -6.53 -12.50 10.37
CA ARG A 204 -6.03 -13.20 9.17
C ARG A 204 -4.51 -13.21 9.09
N MET A 205 -3.86 -12.06 9.24
CA MET A 205 -2.41 -11.97 9.05
C MET A 205 -1.65 -12.66 10.20
N ARG A 206 -2.18 -12.64 11.42
CA ARG A 206 -1.64 -13.43 12.54
C ARG A 206 -1.65 -14.92 12.20
N ASP A 207 -2.79 -15.44 11.77
CA ASP A 207 -2.91 -16.86 11.41
C ASP A 207 -1.94 -17.23 10.28
N ILE A 208 -1.84 -16.38 9.25
CA ILE A 208 -0.89 -16.56 8.13
C ILE A 208 0.55 -16.60 8.65
N VAL A 209 0.98 -15.61 9.43
CA VAL A 209 2.36 -15.51 9.91
C VAL A 209 2.71 -16.67 10.84
N ILE A 210 1.78 -17.10 11.70
CA ILE A 210 1.95 -18.27 12.58
C ILE A 210 2.13 -19.54 11.74
N CYS A 211 1.19 -19.83 10.83
CA CYS A 211 1.25 -21.03 10.00
C CYS A 211 2.52 -21.08 9.14
N LEU A 212 2.91 -19.94 8.54
CA LEU A 212 4.15 -19.85 7.80
C LEU A 212 5.35 -20.14 8.73
N HIS A 213 5.43 -19.50 9.89
CA HIS A 213 6.55 -19.67 10.83
C HIS A 213 6.73 -21.10 11.33
N GLU A 214 5.64 -21.77 11.72
CA GLU A 214 5.67 -23.17 12.17
C GLU A 214 6.25 -24.10 11.09
N ASN A 215 5.98 -23.79 9.82
CA ASN A 215 6.44 -24.53 8.65
C ASN A 215 7.80 -24.07 8.10
N GLY A 216 8.58 -23.31 8.89
CA GLY A 216 9.95 -22.93 8.57
C GLY A 216 10.07 -21.68 7.70
N TRP A 217 9.01 -20.87 7.61
CA TRP A 217 9.08 -19.55 7.01
C TRP A 217 9.47 -18.50 8.05
N GLU A 218 10.61 -17.85 7.88
CA GLU A 218 11.03 -16.80 8.80
C GLU A 218 10.38 -15.47 8.43
N CYS A 219 9.49 -14.97 9.30
CA CYS A 219 9.10 -13.57 9.27
C CYS A 219 10.28 -12.73 9.77
N GLU A 220 10.69 -11.73 8.99
CA GLU A 220 11.88 -10.92 9.29
C GLU A 220 11.75 -10.20 10.65
N ALA A 221 10.61 -9.58 10.91
CA ALA A 221 10.35 -8.89 12.17
C ALA A 221 8.85 -8.60 12.39
N CYS A 222 8.48 -8.50 13.67
CA CYS A 222 7.21 -7.90 14.10
C CYS A 222 7.47 -6.60 14.87
N TYR A 223 6.52 -5.66 14.75
CA TYR A 223 6.58 -4.31 15.30
C TYR A 223 5.38 -4.07 16.18
N PHE A 224 5.62 -3.55 17.39
CA PHE A 224 4.58 -3.26 18.36
C PHE A 224 4.77 -1.86 18.92
N GLY A 225 3.74 -1.02 18.80
CA GLY A 225 3.69 0.35 19.32
C GLY A 225 2.98 0.47 20.66
N GLY A 226 3.10 1.64 21.30
CA GLY A 226 2.29 2.03 22.46
C GLY A 226 2.75 1.45 23.80
N GLN A 227 4.05 1.19 23.96
CA GLN A 227 4.64 0.73 25.22
C GLN A 227 5.34 1.83 26.01
#